data_AF-A0A4Y9SBA1-F1
#
_entry.id   AF-A0A4Y9SBA1-F1
#
_cell.length_a   1.000
_cell.length_b   1.000
_cell.length_c   1.000
_cell.angle_alpha   90.00
_cell.angle_beta   90.00
_cell.angle_gamma   90.00
#
_symmetry.space_group_name_H-M   'P 1'
#
loop_
_entity.id
_entity.type
_entity.pdbx_description
1 polymer ?
#
loop_
_entity_poly.entity_id
_entity_poly.type
_entity_poly.pdbx_seq_one_letter_code
_entity_poly.pdbx_strand_id
1 'polypeptide(L)'
;MATPVDPDFRARLAALNDKFAATVPVTMAKIRAALDACVAGGAQPPQDAVHQLHELLHGVAGSAATFGFPVLGQESRRIEQMVRATMAGHGEWPAIVPEVEKLLAWAARDAKAGAFE
;
A
#
# COMPACT_ATOMS: atom_id res chain seq x y z
N MET A 1 -21.00 -10.79 -28.03
CA MET A 1 -20.17 -11.99 -27.81
C MET A 1 -18.86 -11.53 -27.19
N ALA A 2 -18.53 -11.98 -25.98
CA ALA A 2 -17.22 -11.71 -25.38
C ALA A 2 -16.18 -12.53 -26.14
N THR A 3 -15.16 -11.88 -26.70
CA THR A 3 -14.02 -12.54 -27.34
C THR A 3 -13.38 -13.50 -26.31
N PRO A 4 -13.02 -14.73 -26.69
CA PRO A 4 -12.25 -15.60 -25.79
C PRO A 4 -10.95 -14.88 -25.49
N VAL A 5 -10.73 -14.52 -24.22
CA VAL A 5 -9.47 -13.92 -23.79
C VAL A 5 -8.38 -14.94 -24.10
N ASP A 6 -7.51 -14.57 -25.03
CA ASP A 6 -6.39 -15.38 -25.54
C ASP A 6 -5.62 -16.04 -24.37
N PRO A 7 -5.43 -17.37 -24.37
CA PRO A 7 -4.60 -18.06 -23.39
C PRO A 7 -3.22 -17.41 -23.17
N ASP A 8 -2.62 -16.86 -24.23
CA ASP A 8 -1.33 -16.16 -24.15
C ASP A 8 -1.43 -14.84 -23.37
N PHE A 9 -2.55 -14.13 -23.50
CA PHE A 9 -2.81 -12.93 -22.70
C PHE A 9 -2.94 -13.27 -21.22
N ARG A 10 -3.65 -14.36 -20.88
CA ARG A 10 -3.77 -14.83 -19.49
C ARG A 10 -2.42 -15.24 -18.91
N ALA A 11 -1.60 -15.95 -19.68
CA ALA A 11 -0.26 -16.35 -19.25
C ALA A 11 0.65 -15.13 -19.02
N ARG A 12 0.61 -14.13 -19.90
CA ARG A 12 1.37 -12.87 -19.73
C ARG A 12 0.90 -12.09 -18.50
N LEU A 13 -0.41 -12.00 -18.28
CA LEU A 13 -0.97 -11.33 -17.10
C LEU A 13 -0.58 -12.05 -15.82
N ALA A 14 -0.63 -13.39 -15.78
CA ALA A 14 -0.18 -14.18 -14.64
C ALA A 14 1.31 -13.93 -14.33
N ALA A 15 2.17 -13.92 -15.36
CA ALA A 15 3.59 -13.64 -15.17
C ALA A 15 3.86 -12.21 -14.65
N LEU A 16 3.05 -11.22 -15.05
CA LEU A 16 3.12 -9.86 -14.50
C LEU A 16 2.67 -9.81 -13.04
N ASN A 17 1.59 -10.52 -12.71
CA ASN A 17 1.09 -10.62 -11.34
C ASN A 17 2.11 -11.27 -10.41
N ASP A 18 2.81 -12.31 -10.87
CA ASP A 18 3.86 -12.98 -10.10
C ASP A 18 5.07 -12.07 -9.87
N LYS A 19 5.46 -11.30 -10.88
CA LYS A 19 6.50 -10.27 -10.73
C LYS A 19 6.09 -9.21 -9.72
N PHE A 20 4.86 -8.71 -9.80
CA PHE A 20 4.36 -7.75 -8.83
C PHE A 20 4.31 -8.35 -7.42
N ALA A 21 3.82 -9.58 -7.27
CA ALA A 21 3.80 -10.31 -6.00
C ALA A 21 5.19 -10.41 -5.36
N ALA A 22 6.23 -10.66 -6.16
CA ALA A 22 7.61 -10.67 -5.67
C ALA A 22 8.10 -9.29 -5.19
N THR A 23 7.54 -8.19 -5.71
CA THR A 23 7.85 -6.82 -5.25
C THR A 23 7.06 -6.39 -4.02
N VAL A 24 5.91 -7.00 -3.73
CA VAL A 24 5.05 -6.61 -2.60
C VAL A 24 5.80 -6.62 -1.26
N PRO A 25 6.54 -7.67 -0.87
CA PRO A 25 7.30 -7.67 0.38
C PRO A 25 8.33 -6.53 0.46
N VAL A 26 9.02 -6.24 -0.65
CA VAL A 26 10.00 -5.14 -0.73
C VAL A 26 9.31 -3.79 -0.54
N THR A 27 8.14 -3.61 -1.16
CA THR A 27 7.35 -2.38 -1.00
C THR A 27 6.82 -2.22 0.42
N MET A 28 6.35 -3.30 1.06
CA MET A 28 5.94 -3.27 2.47
C MET A 28 7.10 -2.91 3.40
N ALA A 29 8.31 -3.42 3.14
CA ALA A 29 9.52 -3.05 3.89
C ALA A 29 9.88 -1.57 3.72
N LYS A 30 9.67 -0.99 2.53
CA LYS A 30 9.85 0.46 2.30
C LYS A 30 8.82 1.29 3.07
N ILE A 31 7.56 0.86 3.11
CA ILE A 31 6.50 1.53 3.88
C ILE A 31 6.83 1.48 5.37
N ARG A 32 7.30 0.33 5.88
CA ARG A 32 7.81 0.18 7.25
C ARG A 32 8.90 1.20 7.56
N ALA A 33 9.95 1.26 6.74
CA ALA A 33 11.06 2.18 6.96
C ALA A 33 10.61 3.66 6.92
N ALA A 34 9.68 4.01 6.03
CA ALA A 34 9.10 5.35 5.97
C ALA A 34 8.29 5.66 7.24
N LEU A 35 7.50 4.71 7.74
CA LEU A 35 6.78 4.86 9.01
C LEU A 35 7.74 5.08 10.18
N ASP A 36 8.79 4.26 10.28
CA ASP A 36 9.79 4.36 11.35
C ASP A 36 10.48 5.73 11.34
N ALA A 37 10.81 6.26 10.15
CA ALA A 37 11.34 7.61 9.99
C ALA A 37 10.35 8.71 10.44
N CYS A 38 9.06 8.52 10.20
CA CYS A 38 8.04 9.44 10.67
C CYS A 38 7.90 9.40 12.21
N VAL A 39 7.92 8.21 12.82
CA VAL A 39 7.79 8.04 14.27
C VAL A 39 9.04 8.51 15.02
N ALA A 40 10.23 8.43 14.42
CA ALA A 40 11.47 8.95 14.99
C ALA A 40 11.42 10.46 15.29
N GLY A 41 10.55 11.21 14.61
CA GLY A 41 10.29 12.65 14.88
C GLY A 41 9.49 12.93 16.16
N GLY A 42 8.98 11.90 16.85
CA GLY A 42 8.18 12.06 18.06
C GLY A 42 6.73 12.47 17.75
N ALA A 43 6.22 13.48 18.46
CA ALA A 43 4.82 13.90 18.35
C ALA A 43 4.44 14.49 16.99
N GLN A 44 5.42 15.03 16.25
CA GLN A 44 5.24 15.55 14.91
C GLN A 44 6.27 14.91 13.97
N PRO A 45 5.83 14.20 12.92
CA PRO A 45 6.74 13.59 11.96
C PRO A 45 7.38 14.67 11.07
N PRO A 46 8.62 14.46 10.62
CA PRO A 46 9.26 15.36 9.66
C PRO A 46 8.54 15.28 8.30
N GLN A 47 8.36 16.43 7.64
CA GLN A 47 7.50 16.59 6.47
C GLN A 47 7.94 15.72 5.27
N ASP A 48 9.24 15.57 5.09
CA ASP A 48 9.86 14.71 4.07
C ASP A 48 9.53 13.23 4.30
N ALA A 49 9.52 12.75 5.54
CA ALA A 49 9.15 11.38 5.86
C ALA A 49 7.65 11.12 5.61
N VAL A 50 6.78 12.07 5.99
CA VAL A 50 5.33 11.96 5.70
C VAL A 50 5.07 11.93 4.20
N HIS A 51 5.76 12.78 3.44
CA HIS A 51 5.65 12.79 1.99
C HIS A 51 6.15 11.47 1.36
N GLN A 52 7.26 10.93 1.85
CA GLN A 52 7.76 9.63 1.40
C GLN A 52 6.76 8.49 1.68
N LEU A 53 6.11 8.49 2.84
CA LEU A 53 5.07 7.52 3.19
C LEU A 53 3.85 7.65 2.26
N HIS A 54 3.40 8.89 1.99
CA HIS A 54 2.32 9.17 1.05
C HIS A 54 2.60 8.60 -0.34
N GLU A 55 3.78 8.86 -0.91
CA GLU A 55 4.14 8.39 -2.25
C GLU A 55 4.17 6.86 -2.36
N LEU A 56 4.67 6.18 -1.33
CA LEU A 56 4.68 4.71 -1.30
C LEU A 56 3.25 4.14 -1.24
N LEU A 57 2.39 4.71 -0.39
CA LEU A 57 0.99 4.30 -0.29
C LEU A 57 0.22 4.59 -1.59
N HIS A 58 0.45 5.75 -2.21
CA HIS A 58 -0.12 6.12 -3.50
C HIS A 58 0.25 5.13 -4.61
N GLY A 59 1.53 4.77 -4.69
CA GLY A 59 2.02 3.79 -5.67
C GLY A 59 1.36 2.42 -5.51
N VAL A 60 1.22 1.93 -4.27
CA VAL A 60 0.52 0.67 -4.00
C VAL A 60 -0.97 0.80 -4.32
N ALA A 61 -1.63 1.85 -3.87
CA ALA A 61 -3.05 2.11 -4.11
C ALA A 61 -3.39 2.11 -5.61
N GLY A 62 -2.55 2.73 -6.44
CA GLY A 62 -2.75 2.84 -7.89
C GLY A 62 -2.43 1.56 -8.68
N SER A 63 -1.51 0.73 -8.18
CA SER A 63 -1.02 -0.44 -8.94
C SER A 63 -1.59 -1.78 -8.47
N ALA A 64 -1.91 -1.92 -7.19
CA ALA A 64 -2.24 -3.21 -6.58
C ALA A 64 -3.48 -3.88 -7.20
N ALA A 65 -4.56 -3.13 -7.47
CA ALA A 65 -5.77 -3.68 -8.08
C ALA A 65 -5.50 -4.31 -9.46
N THR A 66 -4.65 -3.67 -10.28
CA THR A 66 -4.27 -4.15 -11.62
C THR A 66 -3.59 -5.51 -11.58
N PHE A 67 -2.83 -5.80 -10.50
CA PHE A 67 -2.05 -7.03 -10.37
C PHE A 67 -2.70 -8.09 -9.48
N GLY A 68 -3.99 -7.94 -9.16
CA GLY A 68 -4.75 -8.92 -8.38
C GLY A 68 -4.63 -8.78 -6.86
N PHE A 69 -4.32 -7.57 -6.37
CA PHE A 69 -4.25 -7.22 -4.95
C PHE A 69 -5.28 -6.14 -4.59
N PRO A 70 -6.59 -6.35 -4.82
CA PRO A 70 -7.60 -5.31 -4.68
C PRO A 70 -7.72 -4.77 -3.25
N VAL A 71 -7.69 -5.66 -2.25
CA VAL A 71 -7.80 -5.28 -0.83
C VAL A 71 -6.58 -4.48 -0.38
N LEU A 72 -5.37 -4.93 -0.74
CA LEU A 72 -4.14 -4.17 -0.48
C LEU A 72 -4.22 -2.76 -1.08
N GLY A 73 -4.68 -2.62 -2.32
CA GLY A 73 -4.83 -1.33 -2.97
C GLY A 73 -5.85 -0.43 -2.28
N GLN A 74 -7.00 -0.99 -1.89
CA GLN A 74 -8.06 -0.27 -1.19
C GLN A 74 -7.61 0.24 0.18
N GLU A 75 -6.98 -0.62 1.00
CA GLU A 75 -6.50 -0.21 2.31
C GLU A 75 -5.33 0.78 2.21
N SER A 76 -4.41 0.59 1.25
CA SER A 76 -3.35 1.56 0.97
C SER A 76 -3.93 2.94 0.61
N ARG A 77 -4.97 2.97 -0.23
CA ARG A 77 -5.68 4.21 -0.61
C ARG A 77 -6.33 4.88 0.61
N ARG A 78 -6.98 4.09 1.48
CA ARG A 78 -7.62 4.63 2.69
C ARG A 78 -6.60 5.34 3.58
N ILE A 79 -5.47 4.69 3.85
CA ILE A 79 -4.40 5.24 4.68
C ILE A 79 -3.73 6.42 3.98
N GLU A 80 -3.51 6.37 2.67
CA GLU A 80 -3.01 7.49 1.87
C GLU A 80 -3.88 8.75 2.06
N GLN A 81 -5.21 8.62 2.06
CA GLN A 81 -6.10 9.76 2.29
C GLN A 81 -5.96 10.32 3.72
N MET A 82 -5.73 9.47 4.73
CA MET A 82 -5.46 9.93 6.10
C MET A 82 -4.15 10.73 6.18
N VAL A 83 -3.10 10.22 5.52
CA VAL A 83 -1.80 10.90 5.42
C VAL A 83 -1.96 12.24 4.71
N ARG A 84 -2.68 12.27 3.59
CA ARG A 84 -2.98 13.49 2.84
C ARG A 84 -3.75 14.52 3.68
N ALA A 85 -4.73 14.09 4.47
CA ALA A 85 -5.46 14.96 5.37
C ALA A 85 -4.55 15.57 6.45
N THR A 86 -3.63 14.77 6.99
CA THR A 86 -2.62 15.24 7.97
C THR A 86 -1.66 16.24 7.35
N MET A 87 -1.18 16.01 6.13
CA MET A 87 -0.36 16.97 5.37
C MET A 87 -1.09 18.29 5.09
N ALA A 88 -2.41 18.26 4.93
CA ALA A 88 -3.26 19.44 4.75
C ALA A 88 -3.62 20.15 6.08
N GLY A 89 -3.18 19.63 7.23
CA GLY A 89 -3.50 20.19 8.55
C GLY A 89 -4.90 19.85 9.07
N HIS A 90 -5.58 18.88 8.46
CA HIS A 90 -6.93 18.44 8.84
C HIS A 90 -6.97 17.06 9.51
N GLY A 91 -5.83 16.38 9.62
CA GLY A 91 -5.72 15.02 10.15
C GLY A 91 -4.77 14.91 11.34
N GLU A 92 -4.90 13.81 12.07
CA GLU A 92 -4.11 13.51 13.26
C GLU A 92 -3.07 12.42 12.96
N TRP A 93 -1.78 12.79 13.04
CA TRP A 93 -0.67 11.86 12.82
C TRP A 93 -0.73 10.59 13.71
N PRO A 94 -1.03 10.68 15.02
CA PRO A 94 -1.08 9.49 15.88
C PRO A 94 -2.12 8.44 15.44
N ALA A 95 -3.17 8.84 14.71
CA ALA A 95 -4.18 7.92 14.20
C ALA A 95 -3.71 7.15 12.95
N ILE A 96 -2.68 7.63 12.24
CA ILE A 96 -2.16 6.99 11.02
C ILE A 96 -1.28 5.78 11.36
N VAL A 97 -0.42 5.92 12.37
CA VAL A 97 0.55 4.90 12.77
C VAL A 97 -0.09 3.51 12.95
N PRO A 98 -1.13 3.33 13.79
CA PRO A 98 -1.74 2.01 13.99
C PRO A 98 -2.38 1.43 12.72
N GLU A 99 -2.84 2.28 11.80
CA GLU A 99 -3.44 1.84 10.53
C GLU A 99 -2.38 1.30 9.56
N VAL A 100 -1.23 1.96 9.47
CA VAL A 100 -0.08 1.47 8.69
C VAL A 100 0.45 0.17 9.29
N GLU A 101 0.57 0.10 10.63
CA GLU A 101 0.97 -1.12 11.34
C GLU A 101 0.04 -2.29 11.03
N LYS A 102 -1.27 -2.06 11.09
CA LYS A 102 -2.29 -3.06 10.78
C LYS A 102 -2.16 -3.55 9.34
N LEU A 103 -1.97 -2.64 8.37
CA LEU A 103 -1.75 -2.99 6.97
C LEU A 103 -0.53 -3.90 6.80
N LEU A 104 0.60 -3.53 7.40
CA LEU A 104 1.86 -4.27 7.29
C LEU A 104 1.76 -5.66 7.93
N ALA A 105 1.14 -5.76 9.10
CA ALA A 105 0.94 -7.02 9.80
C ALA A 105 0.03 -7.98 9.03
N TRP A 106 -1.04 -7.46 8.42
CA TRP A 106 -1.93 -8.22 7.54
C TRP A 106 -1.21 -8.67 6.27
N ALA A 107 -0.53 -7.76 5.57
CA ALA A 107 0.16 -8.04 4.31
C ALA A 107 1.31 -9.04 4.47
N ALA A 108 1.95 -9.08 5.65
CA ALA A 108 2.96 -10.07 5.99
C ALA A 108 2.40 -11.50 6.13
N ARG A 109 1.12 -11.65 6.44
CA ARG A 109 0.43 -12.95 6.52
C ARG A 109 -0.01 -13.40 5.13
N ASP A 110 -0.81 -12.56 4.47
CA ASP A 110 -1.29 -12.81 3.11
C ASP A 110 -1.77 -11.49 2.46
N ALA A 111 -0.90 -10.86 1.66
CA ALA A 111 -1.25 -9.65 0.93
C ALA A 111 -2.29 -9.87 -0.20
N LYS A 112 -2.59 -11.12 -0.58
CA LYS A 112 -3.63 -11.46 -1.56
C LYS A 112 -4.97 -11.81 -0.91
N ALA A 113 -5.07 -11.78 0.41
CA ALA A 113 -6.31 -12.12 1.11
C ALA A 113 -7.48 -11.26 0.61
N GLY A 114 -8.64 -11.90 0.45
CA GLY A 114 -9.87 -11.26 -0.03
C GLY A 114 -10.56 -10.35 0.99
N ALA A 115 -10.05 -10.31 2.23
CA ALA A 115 -10.58 -9.48 3.31
C ALA A 115 -9.44 -8.93 4.18
N PHE A 116 -9.67 -7.73 4.74
CA PHE A 116 -8.80 -7.07 5.70
C PHE A 116 -9.35 -7.25 7.12
N GLU A 117 -8.72 -8.12 7.91
CA GLU A 117 -9.16 -8.47 9.29
C GLU A 117 -8.10 -8.09 10.32
#